data_AF-A0A9D5JGE3-F1
#
_entry.id   AF-A0A9D5JGE3-F1
#
_cell.length_a   1.000
_cell.length_b   1.000
_cell.length_c   1.000
_cell.angle_alpha   90.00
_cell.angle_beta   90.00
_cell.angle_gamma   90.00
#
_symmetry.space_group_name_H-M   'P 1'
#
loop_
_entity.id
_entity.type
_entity.pdbx_description
1 polymer ?
#
loop_
_entity_poly.entity_id
_entity_poly.type
_entity_poly.pdbx_seq_one_letter_code
_entity_poly.pdbx_strand_id
1 'polypeptide(L)'
;MKVIFLIVFLAGLLFVSAQKKQKEVRDYLPTENMDVKKDANKPFNAPDRKNISLLYVKDANKILYGNPCAITETHQMGFEYIVEPKNGFESKTRKGKFLNNLGVKTKLVITRSPFWKLILKNRIKKCRQQTGDFVG
;
A
#
# COMPACT_ATOMS: atom_id res chain seq x y z
N MET A 1 -36.50 -57.15 5.28
CA MET A 1 -36.24 -55.90 4.52
C MET A 1 -35.25 -54.95 5.22
N LYS A 2 -34.26 -55.46 5.99
CA LYS A 2 -33.24 -54.61 6.67
C LYS A 2 -31.84 -54.72 6.05
N VAL A 3 -31.60 -55.73 5.21
CA VAL A 3 -30.30 -55.97 4.55
C VAL A 3 -30.12 -55.13 3.28
N ILE A 4 -31.22 -54.78 2.60
CA ILE A 4 -31.19 -53.98 1.36
C ILE A 4 -30.74 -52.53 1.65
N PHE A 5 -31.08 -51.97 2.81
CA PHE A 5 -30.67 -50.60 3.18
C PHE A 5 -29.17 -50.47 3.47
N LEU A 6 -28.49 -51.54 3.88
CA LEU A 6 -27.04 -51.53 4.17
C LEU A 6 -26.18 -51.56 2.90
N ILE A 7 -26.68 -52.20 1.83
CA ILE A 7 -25.96 -52.27 0.54
C ILE A 7 -26.01 -50.92 -0.20
N VAL A 8 -27.11 -50.17 -0.07
CA VAL A 8 -27.25 -48.84 -0.70
C VAL A 8 -26.35 -47.79 -0.02
N PHE A 9 -26.08 -47.93 1.28
CA PHE A 9 -25.18 -47.02 2.00
C PHE A 9 -23.69 -47.30 1.72
N LEU A 10 -23.32 -48.56 1.44
CA LEU A 10 -21.93 -48.94 1.13
C LEU A 10 -21.51 -48.58 -0.31
N ALA A 11 -22.47 -48.53 -1.24
CA ALA A 11 -22.20 -48.16 -2.65
C ALA A 11 -22.00 -46.64 -2.85
N GLY A 12 -22.39 -45.79 -1.89
CA GLY A 12 -22.26 -44.33 -1.98
C GLY A 12 -20.85 -43.78 -1.72
N LEU A 13 -19.90 -44.61 -1.26
CA LEU A 13 -18.55 -44.18 -0.87
C LEU A 13 -17.49 -44.28 -1.98
N LEU A 14 -17.85 -44.72 -3.19
CA LEU A 14 -16.88 -44.99 -4.28
C LEU A 14 -16.78 -43.89 -5.36
N PHE A 15 -17.39 -42.73 -5.18
CA PHE A 15 -17.23 -41.60 -6.12
C PHE A 15 -16.49 -40.43 -5.49
N VAL A 16 -15.23 -40.65 -5.12
CA VAL A 16 -14.25 -39.55 -4.99
C VAL A 16 -13.50 -39.45 -6.31
N SER A 17 -14.06 -38.68 -7.24
CA SER A 17 -13.37 -38.30 -8.46
C SER A 17 -12.20 -37.38 -8.13
N ALA A 18 -10.98 -37.90 -8.21
CA ALA A 18 -9.75 -37.13 -8.13
C ALA A 18 -9.69 -36.11 -9.28
N GLN A 19 -9.90 -34.82 -8.97
CA GLN A 19 -9.62 -33.77 -9.95
C GLN A 19 -8.11 -33.65 -10.13
N LYS A 20 -7.60 -34.22 -11.22
CA LYS A 20 -6.23 -34.02 -11.69
C LYS A 20 -6.09 -32.54 -12.08
N LYS A 21 -5.49 -31.73 -11.21
CA LYS A 21 -5.19 -30.32 -11.47
C LYS A 21 -4.36 -30.23 -12.75
N GLN A 22 -4.94 -29.68 -13.80
CA GLN A 22 -4.25 -29.37 -15.05
C GLN A 22 -3.07 -28.45 -14.72
N LYS A 23 -1.84 -28.91 -14.96
CA LYS A 23 -0.65 -28.05 -14.91
C LYS A 23 -0.80 -27.03 -16.03
N GLU A 24 -1.27 -25.85 -15.66
CA GLU A 24 -1.24 -24.67 -16.53
C GLU A 24 0.23 -24.36 -16.84
N VAL A 25 0.54 -24.27 -18.13
CA VAL A 25 1.86 -24.02 -18.70
C VAL A 25 2.34 -22.63 -18.26
N ARG A 26 2.94 -22.54 -17.07
CA ARG A 26 3.58 -21.34 -16.52
C ARG A 26 5.12 -21.44 -16.49
N ASP A 27 5.71 -22.37 -17.25
CA ASP A 27 7.14 -22.69 -17.18
C ASP A 27 8.06 -21.80 -18.06
N TYR A 28 7.62 -20.61 -18.50
CA TYR A 28 8.46 -19.71 -19.33
C TYR A 28 8.53 -18.24 -18.88
N LEU A 29 8.06 -17.91 -17.67
CA LEU A 29 8.28 -16.58 -17.11
C LEU A 29 9.16 -16.72 -15.86
N PRO A 30 10.37 -16.14 -15.82
CA PRO A 30 11.12 -16.01 -14.59
C PRO A 30 10.42 -14.97 -13.73
N THR A 31 9.35 -15.36 -13.03
CA THR A 31 8.84 -14.61 -11.89
C THR A 31 9.77 -14.91 -10.72
N GLU A 32 10.70 -13.98 -10.49
CA GLU A 32 11.46 -13.88 -9.26
C GLU A 32 10.48 -13.99 -8.07
N ASN A 33 10.77 -14.88 -7.13
CA ASN A 33 9.95 -15.13 -5.95
C ASN A 33 9.97 -13.91 -5.03
N MET A 34 9.20 -12.87 -5.37
CA MET A 34 8.78 -11.89 -4.39
C MET A 34 7.75 -12.61 -3.52
N ASP A 35 8.11 -12.88 -2.26
CA ASP A 35 7.14 -13.18 -1.21
C ASP A 35 6.14 -12.02 -1.16
N VAL A 36 5.07 -12.11 -1.97
CA VAL A 36 3.90 -11.25 -1.87
C VAL A 36 3.24 -11.64 -0.55
N LYS A 37 3.76 -11.09 0.54
CA LYS A 37 3.20 -11.23 1.87
C LYS A 37 1.74 -10.83 1.77
N LYS A 38 0.87 -11.84 1.79
CA LYS A 38 -0.39 -12.03 2.52
C LYS A 38 -1.14 -10.78 3.03
N ASP A 39 -1.10 -9.65 2.34
CA ASP A 39 -1.74 -8.40 2.72
C ASP A 39 -2.87 -8.00 1.74
N ALA A 40 -3.09 -8.78 0.67
CA ALA A 40 -4.13 -8.51 -0.32
C ALA A 40 -5.56 -8.52 0.26
N ASN A 41 -5.77 -9.20 1.39
CA ASN A 41 -7.07 -9.28 2.07
C ASN A 41 -7.17 -8.38 3.31
N LYS A 42 -6.18 -7.53 3.59
CA LYS A 42 -6.30 -6.58 4.70
C LYS A 42 -7.26 -5.46 4.27
N PRO A 43 -8.35 -5.20 4.99
CA PRO A 43 -9.17 -4.02 4.68
C PRO A 43 -8.26 -2.80 4.70
N PHE A 44 -8.32 -2.01 3.63
CA PHE A 44 -7.54 -0.78 3.50
C PHE A 44 -8.03 0.21 4.56
N ASN A 45 -7.42 0.15 5.76
CA ASN A 45 -7.60 1.14 6.81
C ASN A 45 -6.88 2.44 6.43
N ALA A 46 -7.16 2.97 5.25
CA ALA A 46 -6.75 4.33 4.95
C ALA A 46 -7.64 5.29 5.73
N PRO A 47 -7.05 6.31 6.34
CA PRO A 47 -7.84 7.37 6.95
C PRO A 47 -8.75 8.01 5.91
N ASP A 48 -9.98 8.30 6.31
CA ASP A 48 -10.90 9.09 5.49
C ASP A 48 -10.21 10.41 5.09
N ARG A 49 -10.26 10.76 3.79
CA ARG A 49 -9.49 11.89 3.21
C ARG A 49 -9.78 13.22 3.91
N LYS A 50 -10.92 13.32 4.60
CA LYS A 50 -11.34 14.50 5.38
C LYS A 50 -10.37 14.92 6.48
N ASN A 51 -9.51 14.03 6.97
CA ASN A 51 -8.62 14.31 8.12
C ASN A 51 -7.12 14.37 7.76
N ILE A 52 -6.77 14.38 6.47
CA ILE A 52 -5.37 14.33 6.03
C ILE A 52 -4.81 15.74 5.91
N SER A 53 -3.67 15.98 6.56
CA SER A 53 -2.97 17.27 6.50
C SER A 53 -2.11 17.38 5.24
N LEU A 54 -2.21 18.47 4.49
CA LEU A 54 -1.43 18.65 3.25
C LEU A 54 -0.04 19.22 3.55
N LEU A 55 1.00 18.59 3.01
CA LEU A 55 2.38 19.04 3.13
C LEU A 55 2.96 19.40 1.76
N TYR A 56 3.12 20.70 1.53
CA TYR A 56 3.54 21.24 0.23
C TYR A 56 5.05 21.08 0.03
N VAL A 57 5.45 20.51 -1.10
CA VAL A 57 6.85 20.40 -1.52
C VAL A 57 7.04 21.01 -2.90
N LYS A 58 8.27 21.42 -3.21
CA LYS A 58 8.60 22.02 -4.50
C LYS A 58 8.81 20.97 -5.59
N ASP A 59 9.41 19.84 -5.23
CA ASP A 59 9.89 18.83 -6.16
C ASP A 59 9.49 17.42 -5.68
N ALA A 60 9.24 16.52 -6.63
CA ALA A 60 8.76 15.16 -6.38
C ALA A 60 9.89 14.14 -6.10
N ASN A 61 11.14 14.45 -6.47
CA ASN A 61 12.25 13.48 -6.58
C ASN A 61 12.46 12.65 -5.31
N LYS A 62 12.22 13.24 -4.14
CA LYS A 62 12.49 12.60 -2.84
C LYS A 62 11.28 11.86 -2.25
N ILE A 63 10.06 12.10 -2.73
CA ILE A 63 8.82 11.72 -2.05
C ILE A 63 8.02 10.61 -2.74
N LEU A 64 8.52 10.03 -3.85
CA LEU A 64 7.80 8.97 -4.60
C LEU A 64 6.35 9.38 -4.86
N TYR A 65 6.17 10.58 -5.40
CA TYR A 65 4.84 11.13 -5.62
C TYR A 65 4.07 10.27 -6.63
N GLY A 66 2.82 9.92 -6.31
CA GLY A 66 1.99 9.02 -7.13
C GLY A 66 2.18 7.53 -6.85
N ASN A 67 3.19 7.13 -6.08
CA ASN A 67 3.41 5.72 -5.74
C ASN A 67 2.43 5.27 -4.63
N PRO A 68 1.58 4.23 -4.84
CA PRO A 68 0.59 3.80 -3.86
C PRO A 68 1.17 3.38 -2.50
N CYS A 69 2.38 2.81 -2.48
CA CYS A 69 3.08 2.46 -1.24
C CYS A 69 3.44 3.72 -0.46
N ALA A 70 4.03 4.72 -1.13
CA ALA A 70 4.40 5.98 -0.48
C ALA A 70 3.16 6.76 0.00
N ILE A 71 2.08 6.78 -0.79
CA ILE A 71 0.81 7.41 -0.40
C ILE A 71 0.27 6.78 0.88
N THR A 72 0.18 5.44 0.91
CA THR A 72 -0.28 4.68 2.08
C THR A 72 0.55 5.02 3.32
N GLU A 73 1.87 5.09 3.19
CA GLU A 73 2.77 5.44 4.30
C GLU A 73 2.55 6.86 4.83
N THR A 74 2.35 7.84 3.94
CA THR A 74 2.05 9.22 4.34
C THR A 74 0.66 9.33 4.98
N HIS A 75 -0.35 8.66 4.42
CA HIS A 75 -1.70 8.62 4.94
C HIS A 75 -1.76 7.96 6.32
N GLN A 76 -1.05 6.86 6.51
CA GLN A 76 -0.88 6.26 7.84
C GLN A 76 -0.28 7.25 8.84
N MET A 77 0.54 8.21 8.40
CA MET A 77 1.07 9.32 9.20
C MET A 77 0.12 10.52 9.35
N GLY A 78 -1.02 10.52 8.68
CA GLY A 78 -2.06 11.57 8.76
C GLY A 78 -1.76 12.79 7.90
N PHE A 79 -0.89 12.65 6.90
CA PHE A 79 -0.57 13.73 5.97
C PHE A 79 -0.40 13.21 4.54
N GLU A 80 -0.40 14.11 3.56
CA GLU A 80 -0.13 13.78 2.16
C GLU A 80 0.76 14.85 1.54
N TYR A 81 1.70 14.44 0.68
CA TYR A 81 2.54 15.37 -0.05
C TYR A 81 1.77 15.97 -1.22
N ILE A 82 1.88 17.28 -1.40
CA ILE A 82 1.40 17.97 -2.60
C ILE A 82 2.61 18.64 -3.27
N VAL A 83 2.87 18.28 -4.53
CA VAL A 83 3.92 18.91 -5.33
C VAL A 83 3.34 20.16 -5.96
N GLU A 84 3.88 21.31 -5.58
CA GLU A 84 3.42 22.59 -6.09
C GLU A 84 4.62 23.46 -6.50
N PRO A 85 4.78 23.76 -7.80
CA PRO A 85 5.90 24.56 -8.28
C PRO A 85 5.82 25.98 -7.72
N LYS A 86 6.96 26.67 -7.65
CA LYS A 86 7.06 28.01 -7.05
C LYS A 86 6.21 29.08 -7.75
N ASN A 87 5.90 28.90 -9.04
CA ASN A 87 5.36 29.95 -9.92
C ASN A 87 3.99 29.55 -10.54
N GLY A 88 3.16 28.79 -9.84
CA GLY A 88 1.81 28.47 -10.33
C GLY A 88 0.86 29.67 -10.19
N PHE A 89 0.07 29.94 -11.24
CA PHE A 89 -0.90 31.05 -11.29
C PHE A 89 -1.97 31.00 -10.18
N GLU A 90 -2.28 29.82 -9.64
CA GLU A 90 -3.26 29.63 -8.55
C GLU A 90 -2.60 29.21 -7.22
N SER A 91 -1.28 29.39 -7.10
CA SER A 91 -0.55 28.86 -5.96
C SER A 91 -0.77 29.64 -4.67
N LYS A 92 -0.89 28.93 -3.52
CA LYS A 92 -0.90 29.61 -2.22
C LYS A 92 0.34 30.49 -2.07
N THR A 93 0.19 31.69 -1.51
CA THR A 93 1.31 32.59 -1.25
C THR A 93 2.43 31.87 -0.50
N ARG A 94 3.70 32.13 -0.86
CA ARG A 94 4.89 31.49 -0.25
C ARG A 94 4.85 31.43 1.28
N LYS A 95 4.36 32.50 1.93
CA LYS A 95 4.19 32.58 3.39
C LYS A 95 3.11 31.62 3.91
N GLY A 96 1.98 31.51 3.21
CA GLY A 96 0.89 30.58 3.55
C GLY A 96 1.35 29.12 3.49
N LYS A 97 2.09 28.74 2.44
CA LYS A 97 2.68 27.39 2.34
C LYS A 97 3.66 27.12 3.49
N PHE A 98 4.48 28.11 3.84
CA PHE A 98 5.44 27.98 4.94
C PHE A 98 4.73 27.75 6.29
N LEU A 99 3.74 28.58 6.62
CA LEU A 99 2.99 28.47 7.88
C LEU A 99 2.19 27.16 7.94
N ASN A 100 1.54 26.75 6.86
CA ASN A 100 0.86 25.46 6.78
C ASN A 100 1.85 24.31 7.04
N ASN A 101 2.97 24.28 6.30
CA ASN A 101 3.97 23.24 6.47
C ASN A 101 4.57 23.22 7.87
N LEU A 102 4.77 24.39 8.49
CA LEU A 102 5.23 24.49 9.87
C LEU A 102 4.21 23.84 10.81
N GLY A 103 2.93 24.19 10.70
CA GLY A 103 1.85 23.60 11.50
C GLY A 103 1.74 22.09 11.34
N VAL A 104 1.77 21.58 10.10
CA VAL A 104 1.71 20.13 9.84
C VAL A 104 2.94 19.42 10.39
N LYS A 105 4.14 19.97 10.20
CA LYS A 105 5.38 19.38 10.76
C LYS A 105 5.35 19.37 12.29
N THR A 106 4.91 20.44 12.92
CA THR A 106 4.77 20.51 14.38
C THR A 106 3.77 19.48 14.88
N LYS A 107 2.61 19.36 14.21
CA LYS A 107 1.62 18.30 14.51
C LYS A 107 2.23 16.90 14.38
N LEU A 108 3.05 16.64 13.35
CA LEU A 108 3.70 15.33 13.18
C LEU A 108 4.74 15.04 14.27
N VAL A 109 5.49 16.05 14.69
CA VAL A 109 6.45 15.90 15.80
C VAL A 109 5.72 15.54 17.10
N ILE A 110 4.57 16.18 17.38
CA ILE A 110 3.78 15.95 18.60
C ILE A 110 3.02 14.62 18.53
N THR A 111 2.35 14.32 17.42
CA THR A 111 1.44 13.16 17.31
C THR A 111 2.15 11.86 16.96
N ARG A 112 3.34 11.92 16.34
CA ARG A 112 4.08 10.73 15.88
C ARG A 112 5.43 10.60 16.58
N SER A 113 6.37 11.48 16.24
CA SER A 113 7.73 11.47 16.80
C SER A 113 8.55 12.63 16.21
N PRO A 114 9.50 13.24 16.93
CA PRO A 114 10.48 14.17 16.36
C PRO A 114 11.30 13.56 15.21
N PHE A 115 11.44 12.22 15.18
CA PHE A 115 12.16 11.49 14.13
C PHE A 115 11.26 10.99 12.98
N TRP A 116 10.01 11.48 12.88
CA TRP A 116 9.05 11.07 11.84
C TRP A 116 9.65 11.11 10.43
N LYS A 117 10.50 12.09 10.14
CA LYS A 117 11.14 12.27 8.82
C LYS A 117 12.14 11.16 8.50
N LEU A 118 12.90 10.69 9.50
CA LEU A 118 13.83 9.56 9.33
C LEU A 118 13.07 8.25 9.10
N ILE A 119 12.02 8.03 9.90
CA ILE A 119 11.14 6.87 9.75
C ILE A 119 10.53 6.85 8.35
N LEU A 120 9.93 7.97 7.93
CA LEU A 120 9.32 8.11 6.61
C LEU A 120 10.34 7.89 5.49
N LYS A 121 11.54 8.46 5.58
CA LYS A 121 12.60 8.27 4.57
C LYS A 121 12.94 6.77 4.40
N ASN A 122 13.03 6.03 5.50
CA ASN A 122 13.30 4.60 5.47
C ASN A 122 12.14 3.81 4.86
N ARG A 123 10.88 4.19 5.15
CA ARG A 123 9.70 3.54 4.56
C ARG A 123 9.58 3.84 3.06
N ILE A 124 9.78 5.08 2.64
CA ILE A 124 9.85 5.48 1.24
C ILE A 124 10.98 4.73 0.52
N LYS A 125 12.15 4.55 1.14
CA LYS A 125 13.23 3.72 0.57
C LYS A 125 12.80 2.27 0.35
N LYS A 126 12.08 1.67 1.30
CA LYS A 126 11.51 0.33 1.14
C LYS A 126 10.48 0.29 0.01
N CYS A 127 9.61 1.29 -0.10
CA CYS A 127 8.67 1.40 -1.23
C CYS A 127 9.40 1.43 -2.58
N ARG A 128 10.51 2.18 -2.72
CA ARG A 128 11.33 2.16 -3.95
C ARG A 128 11.83 0.76 -4.27
N GLN A 129 12.39 0.08 -3.28
CA GLN A 129 12.95 -1.26 -3.44
C GLN A 129 11.89 -2.30 -3.82
N GLN A 130 10.68 -2.19 -3.27
CA GLN A 130 9.59 -3.14 -3.53
C GLN A 130 8.90 -2.91 -4.87
N THR A 131 8.77 -1.65 -5.29
CA THR A 131 8.04 -1.29 -6.51
C THR A 131 8.94 -1.13 -7.74
N GLY A 132 10.26 -1.13 -7.56
CA GLY A 132 11.22 -0.85 -8.64
C GLY A 132 11.22 0.62 -9.09
N ASP A 133 10.54 1.50 -8.36
CA ASP A 133 10.41 2.93 -8.66
C ASP A 133 11.67 3.68 -8.19
N PHE A 134 12.72 3.54 -8.99
CA PHE A 134 14.00 4.22 -8.78
C PHE A 134 13.95 5.63 -9.38
N VAL A 135 13.48 6.58 -8.58
CA VAL A 135 13.54 8.01 -8.92
C VAL A 135 14.99 8.49 -8.77
N GLY A 136 15.63 8.83 -9.90
CA GLY A 136 17.01 9.35 -10.00
C GLY A 136 17.15 10.83 -9.66
#